data_AF-A0A3M1X1F3-F1
#
_entry.id   AF-A0A3M1X1F3-F1
#
_cell.length_a   1.000
_cell.length_b   1.000
_cell.length_c   1.000
_cell.angle_alpha   90.00
_cell.angle_beta   90.00
_cell.angle_gamma   90.00
#
_symmetry.space_group_name_H-M   'P 1'
#
loop_
_entity.id
_entity.type
_entity.pdbx_description
1 polymer ?
#
loop_
_entity_poly.entity_id
_entity_poly.type
_entity_poly.pdbx_seq_one_letter_code
_entity_poly.pdbx_strand_id
1 'polypeptide(L)'
;PVLHDDQHGTAVVVLAALMNASRYVGIMIKNEVVGMVGLGAAGMGIAKLLLAYGVRKVIGTDINENAMEIFRSRGGEPATLEEVMKKANIVICTTGVGGLIKKEMIQKGQVILALSNPIPEIAPQEAKEAGASFAADGRAVNNALAFPGLFRGALDARARKINNRMKIAAARVIAKYAEPGELVPGLLNPEMHMEVARAVERAAFESGVAKPVKDIGE
;
A
#
# COMPACT_ATOMS: atom_id res chain seq x y z
N PRO A 1 -15.06 14.79 4.52
CA PRO A 1 -13.66 14.28 4.60
C PRO A 1 -12.96 14.52 3.25
N VAL A 2 -11.62 14.54 3.21
CA VAL A 2 -10.86 14.65 1.95
C VAL A 2 -10.13 13.32 1.68
N LEU A 3 -10.18 12.84 0.45
CA LEU A 3 -9.48 11.65 -0.04
C LEU A 3 -8.63 12.05 -1.25
N HIS A 4 -7.36 11.67 -1.26
CA HIS A 4 -6.55 11.66 -2.47
C HIS A 4 -6.38 10.21 -2.89
N ASP A 5 -6.95 9.82 -4.02
CA ASP A 5 -7.01 8.40 -4.38
C ASP A 5 -5.63 7.81 -4.67
N ASP A 6 -4.79 8.49 -5.45
CA ASP A 6 -3.43 8.00 -5.75
C ASP A 6 -2.53 7.87 -4.52
N GLN A 7 -2.82 8.58 -3.41
CA GLN A 7 -2.09 8.41 -2.16
C GLN A 7 -2.74 7.37 -1.25
N HIS A 8 -4.06 7.46 -1.06
CA HIS A 8 -4.78 6.70 -0.06
C HIS A 8 -5.28 5.37 -0.60
N GLY A 9 -5.90 5.36 -1.78
CA GLY A 9 -6.38 4.16 -2.45
C GLY A 9 -5.22 3.23 -2.76
N THR A 10 -4.18 3.74 -3.42
CA THR A 10 -2.99 2.93 -3.75
C THR A 10 -2.34 2.36 -2.49
N ALA A 11 -2.16 3.15 -1.43
CA ALA A 11 -1.58 2.65 -0.18
C ALA A 11 -2.41 1.51 0.45
N VAL A 12 -3.75 1.63 0.44
CA VAL A 12 -4.64 0.59 0.96
C VAL A 12 -4.52 -0.70 0.17
N VAL A 13 -4.54 -0.63 -1.16
CA VAL A 13 -4.47 -1.81 -2.02
C VAL A 13 -3.09 -2.47 -1.93
N VAL A 14 -2.01 -1.68 -1.89
CA VAL A 14 -0.65 -2.20 -1.70
C VAL A 14 -0.50 -2.89 -0.34
N LEU A 15 -1.03 -2.31 0.74
CA LEU A 15 -1.00 -2.95 2.04
C LEU A 15 -1.79 -4.27 2.03
N ALA A 16 -2.94 -4.32 1.35
CA ALA A 16 -3.73 -5.55 1.19
C ALA A 16 -2.94 -6.62 0.42
N ALA A 17 -2.33 -6.26 -0.70
CA ALA A 17 -1.50 -7.14 -1.50
C ALA A 17 -0.31 -7.68 -0.69
N LEU A 18 0.38 -6.83 0.08
CA LEU A 18 1.49 -7.25 0.95
C LEU A 18 1.03 -8.22 2.04
N MET A 19 -0.15 -8.04 2.63
CA MET A 19 -0.71 -9.00 3.61
C MET A 19 -0.84 -10.40 3.02
N ASN A 20 -1.21 -10.52 1.74
CA ASN A 20 -1.32 -11.81 1.07
C ASN A 20 0.04 -12.33 0.57
N ALA A 21 0.85 -11.49 -0.07
CA ALA A 21 2.22 -11.83 -0.47
C ALA A 21 3.05 -12.36 0.69
N SER A 22 2.97 -11.71 1.86
CA SER A 22 3.71 -12.13 3.05
C SER A 22 3.28 -13.50 3.59
N ARG A 23 1.99 -13.87 3.45
CA ARG A 23 1.51 -15.22 3.78
C ARG A 23 2.07 -16.27 2.81
N TYR A 24 2.16 -15.96 1.52
CA TYR A 24 2.75 -16.87 0.52
C TYR A 24 4.24 -17.11 0.76
N VAL A 25 4.97 -16.06 1.13
CA VAL A 25 6.43 -16.14 1.33
C VAL A 25 6.79 -16.58 2.76
N GLY A 26 5.85 -16.53 3.70
CA GLY A 26 6.07 -16.92 5.10
C GLY A 26 6.81 -15.87 5.92
N ILE A 27 6.65 -14.58 5.59
CA ILE A 27 7.30 -13.45 6.26
C ILE A 27 6.30 -12.61 7.07
N MET A 28 6.79 -11.82 8.02
CA MET A 28 5.97 -10.86 8.75
C MET A 28 6.38 -9.45 8.36
N ILE A 29 5.59 -8.77 7.53
CA ILE A 29 5.89 -7.43 6.96
C ILE A 29 6.42 -6.45 8.00
N LYS A 30 5.91 -6.50 9.24
CA LYS A 30 6.32 -5.60 10.32
C LYS A 30 7.80 -5.73 10.73
N ASN A 31 8.39 -6.90 10.54
CA ASN A 31 9.77 -7.23 10.88
C ASN A 31 10.73 -7.07 9.68
N GLU A 32 10.21 -6.83 8.49
CA GLU A 32 11.00 -6.70 7.26
C GLU A 32 11.50 -5.27 7.06
N VAL A 33 12.59 -5.14 6.28
CA VAL A 33 13.00 -3.86 5.72
C VAL A 33 12.24 -3.65 4.42
N VAL A 34 11.42 -2.59 4.36
CA VAL A 34 10.69 -2.21 3.15
C VAL A 34 11.42 -1.09 2.42
N GLY A 35 11.67 -1.29 1.14
CA GLY A 35 12.30 -0.35 0.22
C GLY A 35 11.29 0.33 -0.67
N MET A 36 11.32 1.65 -0.74
CA MET A 36 10.53 2.47 -1.66
C MET A 36 11.41 3.04 -2.78
N VAL A 37 11.02 2.81 -4.04
CA VAL A 37 11.66 3.45 -5.19
C VAL A 37 10.64 4.37 -5.84
N GLY A 38 10.85 5.69 -5.72
CA GLY A 38 9.86 6.71 -6.05
C GLY A 38 9.06 7.15 -4.81
N LEU A 39 9.19 8.42 -4.44
CA LEU A 39 8.58 9.06 -3.27
C LEU A 39 7.61 10.19 -3.68
N GLY A 40 6.98 10.04 -4.84
CA GLY A 40 5.83 10.83 -5.26
C GLY A 40 4.57 10.56 -4.42
N ALA A 41 3.40 10.92 -4.93
CA ALA A 41 2.13 10.77 -4.21
C ALA A 41 1.88 9.33 -3.70
N ALA A 42 1.94 8.34 -4.60
CA ALA A 42 1.73 6.93 -4.26
C ALA A 42 2.78 6.40 -3.27
N GLY A 43 4.06 6.55 -3.59
CA GLY A 43 5.16 6.05 -2.75
C GLY A 43 5.13 6.64 -1.34
N MET A 44 4.91 7.95 -1.21
CA MET A 44 4.78 8.62 0.09
C MET A 44 3.53 8.16 0.87
N GLY A 45 2.41 7.92 0.16
CA GLY A 45 1.18 7.39 0.73
C GLY A 45 1.34 5.98 1.29
N ILE A 46 1.99 5.10 0.51
CA ILE A 46 2.31 3.71 0.87
C ILE A 46 3.22 3.71 2.10
N ALA A 47 4.35 4.41 2.05
CA ALA A 47 5.31 4.49 3.16
C ALA A 47 4.63 4.93 4.47
N LYS A 48 3.85 6.00 4.42
CA LYS A 48 3.12 6.52 5.58
C LYS A 48 2.14 5.50 6.15
N LEU A 49 1.46 4.73 5.30
CA LEU A 49 0.52 3.71 5.77
C LEU A 49 1.24 2.49 6.35
N LEU A 50 2.36 2.07 5.77
CA LEU A 50 3.19 0.97 6.26
C LEU A 50 3.78 1.27 7.64
N LEU A 51 4.33 2.48 7.83
CA LEU A 51 4.79 2.93 9.15
C LEU A 51 3.65 2.92 10.17
N ALA A 52 2.46 3.42 9.80
CA ALA A 52 1.30 3.40 10.68
C ALA A 52 0.74 1.99 10.95
N TYR A 53 0.93 1.05 10.02
CA TYR A 53 0.60 -0.36 10.20
C TYR A 53 1.55 -1.07 11.18
N GLY A 54 2.76 -0.53 11.36
CA GLY A 54 3.78 -1.00 12.28
C GLY A 54 4.99 -1.65 11.59
N VAL A 55 5.26 -1.32 10.32
CA VAL A 55 6.54 -1.64 9.69
C VAL A 55 7.63 -0.84 10.38
N ARG A 56 8.67 -1.54 10.86
CA ARG A 56 9.72 -0.92 11.69
C ARG A 56 10.72 -0.12 10.88
N LYS A 57 11.01 -0.54 9.65
CA LYS A 57 12.03 0.08 8.81
C LYS A 57 11.55 0.25 7.38
N VAL A 58 11.47 1.51 6.95
CA VAL A 58 11.14 1.88 5.56
C VAL A 58 12.28 2.75 5.03
N ILE A 59 13.07 2.20 4.09
CA ILE A 59 14.11 2.94 3.37
C ILE A 59 13.56 3.38 2.01
N GLY A 60 14.05 4.48 1.45
CA GLY A 60 13.50 4.98 0.20
C GLY A 60 14.42 5.90 -0.58
N THR A 61 14.21 5.94 -1.89
CA THR A 61 14.96 6.78 -2.82
C THR A 61 14.02 7.51 -3.78
N ASP A 62 14.38 8.74 -4.15
CA ASP A 62 13.75 9.52 -5.21
C ASP A 62 14.79 10.46 -5.85
N ILE A 63 14.56 10.89 -7.07
CA ILE A 63 15.41 11.87 -7.78
C ILE A 63 15.25 13.28 -7.19
N ASN A 64 14.13 13.56 -6.54
CA ASN A 64 13.82 14.83 -5.93
C ASN A 64 14.26 14.86 -4.46
N GLU A 65 15.27 15.66 -4.15
CA GLU A 65 15.79 15.83 -2.79
C GLU A 65 14.73 16.31 -1.79
N ASN A 66 13.79 17.16 -2.21
CA ASN A 66 12.71 17.60 -1.34
C ASN A 66 11.75 16.44 -0.99
N ALA A 67 11.52 15.51 -1.92
CA ALA A 67 10.74 14.30 -1.63
C ALA A 67 11.45 13.42 -0.59
N MET A 68 12.78 13.32 -0.68
CA MET A 68 13.62 12.61 0.29
C MET A 68 13.56 13.26 1.68
N GLU A 69 13.57 14.60 1.76
CA GLU A 69 13.45 15.32 3.03
C GLU A 69 12.05 15.18 3.66
N ILE A 70 10.99 15.26 2.85
CA ILE A 70 9.62 15.01 3.31
C ILE A 70 9.48 13.56 3.80
N PHE A 71 10.09 12.60 3.10
CA PHE A 71 10.09 11.20 3.51
C PHE A 71 10.81 11.00 4.85
N ARG A 72 11.97 11.63 5.03
CA ARG A 72 12.72 11.65 6.29
C ARG A 72 11.90 12.20 7.44
N SER A 73 11.30 13.39 7.27
CA SER A 73 10.48 14.04 8.30
C SER A 73 9.23 13.22 8.69
N ARG A 74 8.83 12.25 7.87
CA ARG A 74 7.68 11.36 8.10
C ARG A 74 8.07 9.99 8.65
N GLY A 75 9.34 9.79 9.01
CA GLY A 75 9.86 8.58 9.65
C GLY A 75 10.46 7.55 8.67
N GLY A 76 10.60 7.90 7.39
CA GLY A 76 11.37 7.11 6.44
C GLY A 76 12.88 7.37 6.55
N GLU A 77 13.68 6.44 6.04
CA GLU A 77 15.14 6.57 5.97
C GLU A 77 15.59 6.73 4.50
N PRO A 78 15.96 7.94 4.06
CA PRO A 78 16.50 8.14 2.71
C PRO A 78 17.74 7.29 2.46
N ALA A 79 17.80 6.65 1.30
CA ALA A 79 18.88 5.76 0.87
C ALA A 79 19.08 5.90 -0.65
N THR A 80 20.19 5.38 -1.19
CA THR A 80 20.36 5.28 -2.64
C THR A 80 19.55 4.11 -3.21
N LEU A 81 19.29 4.10 -4.54
CA LEU A 81 18.67 2.95 -5.21
C LEU A 81 19.43 1.65 -4.93
N GLU A 82 20.76 1.69 -4.99
CA GLU A 82 21.61 0.53 -4.72
C GLU A 82 21.41 0.02 -3.29
N GLU A 83 21.35 0.92 -2.30
CA GLU A 83 21.09 0.55 -0.91
C GLU A 83 19.69 -0.02 -0.71
N VAL A 84 18.67 0.57 -1.36
CA VAL A 84 17.30 0.05 -1.33
C VAL A 84 17.29 -1.39 -1.84
N MET A 85 17.87 -1.64 -3.01
CA MET A 85 17.89 -2.96 -3.63
C MET A 85 18.71 -3.98 -2.84
N LYS A 86 19.79 -3.57 -2.15
CA LYS A 86 20.64 -4.47 -1.35
C LYS A 86 20.07 -4.78 0.04
N LYS A 87 19.42 -3.80 0.70
CA LYS A 87 19.04 -3.90 2.12
C LYS A 87 17.58 -4.29 2.34
N ALA A 88 16.68 -4.03 1.38
CA ALA A 88 15.26 -4.30 1.55
C ALA A 88 14.89 -5.76 1.25
N ASN A 89 14.02 -6.35 2.06
CA ASN A 89 13.41 -7.66 1.79
C ASN A 89 12.17 -7.51 0.89
N ILE A 90 11.47 -6.37 1.01
CA ILE A 90 10.32 -6.02 0.20
C ILE A 90 10.65 -4.73 -0.54
N VAL A 91 10.58 -4.70 -1.87
CA VAL A 91 10.81 -3.49 -2.68
C VAL A 91 9.51 -3.12 -3.39
N ILE A 92 9.10 -1.86 -3.25
CA ILE A 92 7.91 -1.28 -3.87
C ILE A 92 8.34 -0.12 -4.75
N CYS A 93 8.04 -0.21 -6.04
CA CYS A 93 8.40 0.79 -7.02
C CYS A 93 7.14 1.53 -7.52
N THR A 94 7.21 2.86 -7.55
CA THR A 94 6.16 3.76 -8.05
C THR A 94 6.77 4.94 -8.80
N THR A 95 7.67 4.65 -9.75
CA THR A 95 8.52 5.66 -10.39
C THR A 95 7.98 6.22 -11.70
N GLY A 96 7.11 5.49 -12.39
CA GLY A 96 6.70 5.75 -13.77
C GLY A 96 7.78 5.40 -14.81
N VAL A 97 8.93 4.85 -14.42
CA VAL A 97 10.06 4.57 -15.30
C VAL A 97 10.16 3.08 -15.58
N GLY A 98 9.64 2.66 -16.75
CA GLY A 98 9.68 1.27 -17.18
C GLY A 98 11.11 0.74 -17.32
N GLY A 99 11.35 -0.49 -16.84
CA GLY A 99 12.66 -1.15 -16.94
C GLY A 99 13.78 -0.52 -16.10
N LEU A 100 13.46 0.31 -15.11
CA LEU A 100 14.43 0.91 -14.19
C LEU A 100 15.19 -0.15 -13.38
N ILE A 101 14.48 -1.15 -12.85
CA ILE A 101 15.06 -2.20 -12.03
C ILE A 101 15.60 -3.30 -12.94
N LYS A 102 16.89 -3.59 -12.84
CA LYS A 102 17.57 -4.62 -13.64
C LYS A 102 17.63 -5.95 -12.90
N LYS A 103 17.70 -7.06 -13.64
CA LYS A 103 17.77 -8.41 -13.06
C LYS A 103 18.90 -8.56 -12.04
N GLU A 104 20.05 -7.92 -12.30
CA GLU A 104 21.25 -8.00 -11.46
C GLU A 104 21.09 -7.26 -10.12
N MET A 105 20.09 -6.38 -10.00
CA MET A 105 19.80 -5.67 -8.75
C MET A 105 18.99 -6.53 -7.78
N ILE A 106 18.29 -7.56 -8.27
CA ILE A 106 17.41 -8.41 -7.46
C ILE A 106 18.24 -9.29 -6.54
N GLN A 107 17.86 -9.31 -5.26
CA GLN A 107 18.40 -10.21 -4.26
C GLN A 107 17.50 -11.43 -4.09
N LYS A 108 18.12 -12.59 -3.86
CA LYS A 108 17.40 -13.84 -3.65
C LYS A 108 16.44 -13.72 -2.47
N GLY A 109 15.18 -14.10 -2.69
CA GLY A 109 14.15 -14.10 -1.65
C GLY A 109 13.38 -12.79 -1.50
N GLN A 110 13.69 -11.75 -2.29
CA GLN A 110 12.94 -10.49 -2.24
C GLN A 110 11.49 -10.63 -2.70
N VAL A 111 10.63 -9.79 -2.12
CA VAL A 111 9.28 -9.51 -2.60
C VAL A 111 9.33 -8.21 -3.41
N ILE A 112 8.95 -8.25 -4.68
CA ILE A 112 9.00 -7.09 -5.58
C ILE A 112 7.59 -6.69 -6.02
N LEU A 113 7.23 -5.43 -5.80
CA LEU A 113 6.01 -4.81 -6.32
C LEU A 113 6.41 -3.67 -7.27
N ALA A 114 6.35 -3.91 -8.59
CA ALA A 114 6.71 -2.94 -9.62
C ALA A 114 5.43 -2.29 -10.20
N LEU A 115 4.96 -1.21 -9.57
CA LEU A 115 3.59 -0.75 -9.71
C LEU A 115 3.36 0.25 -10.85
N SER A 116 4.40 0.61 -11.59
CA SER A 116 4.26 1.54 -12.71
C SER A 116 3.44 0.95 -13.84
N ASN A 117 2.57 1.78 -14.41
CA ASN A 117 1.76 1.48 -15.58
C ASN A 117 2.12 2.45 -16.72
N PRO A 118 2.03 2.04 -18.00
CA PRO A 118 1.69 0.68 -18.46
C PRO A 118 2.87 -0.31 -18.43
N ILE A 119 4.10 0.19 -18.30
CA ILE A 119 5.32 -0.62 -18.27
C ILE A 119 5.90 -0.56 -16.85
N PRO A 120 6.04 -1.71 -16.15
CA PRO A 120 6.58 -1.75 -14.80
C PRO A 120 8.09 -1.50 -14.79
N GLU A 121 8.63 -1.17 -13.62
CA GLU A 121 10.07 -0.99 -13.42
C GLU A 121 10.86 -2.27 -13.67
N ILE A 122 10.25 -3.44 -13.44
CA ILE A 122 10.73 -4.76 -13.85
C ILE A 122 9.51 -5.66 -14.07
N ALA A 123 9.55 -6.50 -15.10
CA ALA A 123 8.47 -7.47 -15.32
C ALA A 123 8.46 -8.52 -14.18
N PRO A 124 7.29 -8.94 -13.66
CA PRO A 124 7.23 -9.91 -12.57
C PRO A 124 7.95 -11.23 -12.86
N GLN A 125 7.89 -11.70 -14.12
CA GLN A 125 8.57 -12.92 -14.54
C GLN A 125 10.09 -12.76 -14.48
N GLU A 126 10.62 -11.63 -14.94
CA GLU A 126 12.05 -11.33 -14.89
C GLU A 126 12.57 -11.21 -13.46
N ALA A 127 11.81 -10.59 -12.56
CA ALA A 127 12.16 -10.50 -11.14
C ALA A 127 12.23 -11.89 -10.48
N LYS A 128 11.27 -12.78 -10.80
CA LYS A 128 11.27 -14.16 -10.29
C LYS A 128 12.45 -14.97 -10.84
N GLU A 129 12.75 -14.86 -12.12
CA GLU A 129 13.94 -15.49 -12.74
C GLU A 129 15.25 -15.02 -12.08
N ALA A 130 15.30 -13.75 -11.69
CA ALA A 130 16.44 -13.18 -10.98
C ALA A 130 16.50 -13.55 -9.48
N GLY A 131 15.51 -14.28 -8.95
CA GLY A 131 15.54 -14.84 -7.60
C GLY A 131 14.57 -14.20 -6.60
N ALA A 132 13.69 -13.29 -7.02
CA ALA A 132 12.60 -12.82 -6.16
C ALA A 132 11.70 -14.00 -5.74
N SER A 133 11.39 -14.10 -4.46
CA SER A 133 10.44 -15.09 -3.94
C SER A 133 9.01 -14.78 -4.37
N PHE A 134 8.72 -13.50 -4.60
CA PHE A 134 7.46 -13.01 -5.08
C PHE A 134 7.64 -11.77 -5.95
N ALA A 135 6.86 -11.65 -7.02
CA ALA A 135 6.82 -10.44 -7.82
C ALA A 135 5.42 -10.18 -8.40
N ALA A 136 4.98 -8.92 -8.41
CA ALA A 136 3.74 -8.47 -9.03
C ALA A 136 3.88 -7.05 -9.61
N ASP A 137 3.02 -6.72 -10.58
CA ASP A 137 3.00 -5.42 -11.24
C ASP A 137 1.76 -4.58 -10.85
N GLY A 138 1.68 -3.37 -11.42
CA GLY A 138 0.59 -2.42 -11.19
C GLY A 138 -0.79 -2.89 -11.68
N ARG A 139 -0.90 -3.96 -12.48
CA ARG A 139 -2.21 -4.46 -12.95
C ARG A 139 -3.02 -5.08 -11.82
N ALA A 140 -2.33 -5.67 -10.83
CA ALA A 140 -2.95 -6.20 -9.62
C ALA A 140 -3.34 -5.10 -8.62
N VAL A 141 -2.79 -3.89 -8.72
CA VAL A 141 -3.03 -2.80 -7.76
C VAL A 141 -3.98 -1.78 -8.37
N ASN A 142 -5.28 -2.03 -8.20
CA ASN A 142 -6.33 -1.12 -8.68
C ASN A 142 -7.01 -0.39 -7.52
N ASN A 143 -6.87 0.94 -7.48
CA ASN A 143 -7.45 1.79 -6.43
C ASN A 143 -8.98 1.66 -6.29
N ALA A 144 -9.66 1.22 -7.35
CA ALA A 144 -11.11 0.98 -7.33
C ALA A 144 -11.53 -0.11 -6.32
N LEU A 145 -10.60 -0.94 -5.84
CA LEU A 145 -10.82 -1.85 -4.71
C LEU A 145 -10.97 -1.12 -3.36
N ALA A 146 -10.45 0.10 -3.24
CA ALA A 146 -10.35 0.81 -1.97
C ALA A 146 -11.22 2.07 -1.92
N PHE A 147 -11.15 2.95 -2.93
CA PHE A 147 -11.76 4.28 -2.85
C PHE A 147 -13.27 4.27 -2.60
N PRO A 148 -14.09 3.39 -3.23
CA PRO A 148 -15.54 3.42 -3.04
C PRO A 148 -15.91 3.14 -1.59
N GLY A 149 -15.35 2.06 -1.02
CA GLY A 149 -15.60 1.67 0.38
C GLY A 149 -15.00 2.65 1.39
N LEU A 150 -13.78 3.17 1.14
CA LEU A 150 -13.17 4.21 1.98
C LEU A 150 -14.04 5.46 2.06
N PHE A 151 -14.54 5.93 0.92
CA PHE A 151 -15.34 7.13 0.88
C PHE A 151 -16.73 6.89 1.48
N ARG A 152 -17.38 5.77 1.12
CA ARG A 152 -18.69 5.41 1.64
C ARG A 152 -18.70 5.29 3.16
N GLY A 153 -17.80 4.48 3.74
CA GLY A 153 -17.73 4.33 5.20
C GLY A 153 -17.39 5.62 5.93
N ALA A 154 -16.58 6.50 5.33
CA ALA A 154 -16.29 7.81 5.89
C ALA A 154 -17.50 8.76 5.87
N LEU A 155 -18.35 8.68 4.83
CA LEU A 155 -19.59 9.45 4.74
C LEU A 155 -20.64 8.94 5.71
N ASP A 156 -20.82 7.62 5.80
CA ASP A 156 -21.78 6.98 6.72
C ASP A 156 -21.45 7.35 8.18
N ALA A 157 -20.17 7.34 8.56
CA ALA A 157 -19.69 7.78 9.88
C ALA A 157 -19.71 9.32 10.09
N ARG A 158 -20.06 10.11 9.06
CA ARG A 158 -19.90 11.58 9.04
C ARG A 158 -18.50 12.02 9.49
N ALA A 159 -17.49 11.27 9.08
CA ALA A 159 -16.12 11.42 9.56
C ALA A 159 -15.50 12.76 9.13
N ARG A 160 -14.80 13.41 10.07
CA ARG A 160 -14.10 14.68 9.79
C ARG A 160 -12.91 14.50 8.84
N LYS A 161 -12.24 13.34 8.91
CA LYS A 161 -11.08 12.98 8.09
C LYS A 161 -11.01 11.46 7.88
N ILE A 162 -10.33 11.03 6.83
CA ILE A 162 -9.97 9.62 6.61
C ILE A 162 -8.58 9.41 7.22
N ASN A 163 -8.48 8.62 8.29
CA ASN A 163 -7.22 8.41 9.01
C ASN A 163 -6.57 7.04 8.68
N ASN A 164 -5.40 6.77 9.27
CA ASN A 164 -4.68 5.52 9.03
C ASN A 164 -5.41 4.28 9.56
N ARG A 165 -6.16 4.38 10.66
CA ARG A 165 -6.96 3.25 11.19
C ARG A 165 -8.03 2.81 10.18
N MET A 166 -8.73 3.77 9.59
CA MET A 166 -9.71 3.52 8.52
C MET A 166 -9.07 2.86 7.29
N LYS A 167 -7.92 3.36 6.84
CA LYS A 167 -7.18 2.79 5.71
C LYS A 167 -6.69 1.37 5.98
N ILE A 168 -6.15 1.10 7.17
CA ILE A 168 -5.72 -0.25 7.57
C ILE A 168 -6.92 -1.20 7.67
N ALA A 169 -8.07 -0.75 8.17
CA ALA A 169 -9.30 -1.55 8.22
C ALA A 169 -9.75 -1.95 6.81
N ALA A 170 -9.77 -1.01 5.86
CA ALA A 170 -10.07 -1.29 4.46
C ALA A 170 -9.10 -2.33 3.88
N ALA A 171 -7.78 -2.14 4.06
CA ALA A 171 -6.76 -3.05 3.54
C ALA A 171 -6.93 -4.49 4.05
N ARG A 172 -7.28 -4.65 5.34
CA ARG A 172 -7.54 -5.97 5.94
C ARG A 172 -8.74 -6.68 5.34
N VAL A 173 -9.82 -5.93 5.04
CA VAL A 173 -11.00 -6.50 4.38
C VAL A 173 -10.65 -6.93 2.96
N ILE A 174 -10.02 -6.06 2.17
CA ILE A 174 -9.61 -6.38 0.79
C ILE A 174 -8.73 -7.64 0.79
N ALA A 175 -7.72 -7.70 1.66
CA ALA A 175 -6.84 -8.86 1.75
C ALA A 175 -7.58 -10.17 2.12
N LYS A 176 -8.65 -10.10 2.92
CA LYS A 176 -9.46 -11.26 3.34
C LYS A 176 -10.29 -11.83 2.18
N TYR A 177 -10.72 -10.99 1.24
CA TYR A 177 -11.59 -11.40 0.13
C TYR A 177 -10.83 -12.00 -1.07
N ALA A 178 -9.50 -11.93 -1.09
CA ALA A 178 -8.70 -12.54 -2.14
C ALA A 178 -8.76 -14.08 -2.06
N GLU A 179 -8.87 -14.75 -3.21
CA GLU A 179 -8.84 -16.21 -3.26
C GLU A 179 -7.41 -16.76 -3.06
N PRO A 180 -7.25 -18.05 -2.70
CA PRO A 180 -5.93 -18.68 -2.63
C PRO A 180 -5.19 -18.60 -3.98
N GLY A 181 -4.10 -17.84 -3.99
CA GLY A 181 -3.23 -17.59 -5.14
C GLY A 181 -3.29 -16.13 -5.59
N GLU A 182 -4.29 -15.37 -5.13
CA GLU A 182 -4.48 -13.97 -5.46
C GLU A 182 -3.87 -13.03 -4.42
N LEU A 183 -3.40 -11.87 -4.87
CA LEU A 183 -2.98 -10.79 -3.97
C LEU A 183 -4.14 -9.96 -3.47
N VAL A 184 -5.10 -9.70 -4.34
CA VAL A 184 -6.29 -8.91 -4.09
C VAL A 184 -7.47 -9.53 -4.84
N PRO A 185 -8.71 -9.35 -4.36
CA PRO A 185 -9.89 -9.91 -5.01
C PRO A 185 -10.20 -9.24 -6.35
N GLY A 186 -11.06 -9.90 -7.11
CA GLY A 186 -11.70 -9.30 -8.29
C GLY A 186 -12.47 -8.02 -7.97
N LEU A 187 -12.38 -7.03 -8.86
CA LEU A 187 -12.91 -5.68 -8.68
C LEU A 187 -14.44 -5.64 -8.48
N LEU A 188 -15.16 -6.56 -9.12
CA LEU A 188 -16.61 -6.51 -9.24
C LEU A 188 -17.35 -7.23 -8.10
N ASN A 189 -16.69 -7.52 -6.97
CA ASN A 189 -17.33 -8.14 -5.82
C ASN A 189 -18.08 -7.08 -4.98
N PRO A 190 -19.43 -6.99 -5.05
CA PRO A 190 -20.19 -5.96 -4.33
C PRO A 190 -20.17 -6.16 -2.83
N GLU A 191 -20.11 -7.41 -2.36
CA GLU A 191 -20.09 -7.74 -0.94
C GLU A 191 -18.81 -7.24 -0.28
N MET A 192 -17.67 -7.42 -0.95
CA MET A 192 -16.38 -6.90 -0.52
C MET A 192 -16.43 -5.38 -0.34
N HIS A 193 -16.95 -4.64 -1.31
CA HIS A 193 -17.08 -3.18 -1.22
C HIS A 193 -17.93 -2.72 -0.04
N MET A 194 -19.04 -3.43 0.22
CA MET A 194 -19.91 -3.16 1.37
C MET A 194 -19.19 -3.45 2.70
N GLU A 195 -18.43 -4.54 2.79
CA GLU A 195 -17.64 -4.85 3.98
C GLU A 195 -16.50 -3.85 4.21
N VAL A 196 -15.86 -3.36 3.14
CA VAL A 196 -14.86 -2.29 3.25
C VAL A 196 -15.51 -1.05 3.85
N ALA A 197 -16.69 -0.64 3.35
CA ALA A 197 -17.42 0.52 3.89
C ALA A 197 -17.75 0.36 5.38
N ARG A 198 -18.31 -0.79 5.78
CA ARG A 198 -18.64 -1.10 7.18
C ARG A 198 -17.40 -1.09 8.08
N ALA A 199 -16.30 -1.67 7.62
CA ALA A 199 -15.05 -1.69 8.39
C ALA A 199 -14.45 -0.30 8.56
N VAL A 200 -14.52 0.53 7.52
CA VAL A 200 -14.08 1.93 7.54
C VAL A 200 -14.93 2.77 8.47
N GLU A 201 -16.26 2.60 8.43
CA GLU A 201 -17.20 3.27 9.33
C GLU A 201 -16.88 2.93 10.79
N ARG A 202 -16.78 1.64 11.14
CA ARG A 202 -16.39 1.20 12.49
C ARG A 202 -15.08 1.82 12.94
N ALA A 203 -14.06 1.77 12.10
CA ALA A 203 -12.75 2.35 12.39
C ALA A 203 -12.80 3.88 12.59
N ALA A 204 -13.74 4.58 11.94
CA ALA A 204 -13.96 6.01 12.12
C ALA A 204 -14.50 6.34 13.51
N PHE A 205 -15.44 5.52 14.03
CA PHE A 205 -15.95 5.64 15.40
C PHE A 205 -14.88 5.29 16.43
N GLU A 206 -14.20 4.15 16.29
CA GLU A 206 -13.14 3.69 17.21
C GLU A 206 -11.95 4.66 17.32
N SER A 207 -11.73 5.47 16.29
CA SER A 207 -10.67 6.47 16.26
C SER A 207 -11.14 7.88 16.64
N GLY A 208 -12.42 8.05 16.97
CA GLY A 208 -13.00 9.33 17.40
C GLY A 208 -13.10 10.40 16.30
N VAL A 209 -12.92 10.03 15.03
CA VAL A 209 -13.04 10.99 13.91
C VAL A 209 -14.46 11.11 13.37
N ALA A 210 -15.33 10.15 13.71
CA ALA A 210 -16.76 10.21 13.46
C ALA A 210 -17.42 11.39 14.21
N LYS A 211 -18.55 11.86 13.70
CA LYS A 211 -19.42 12.79 14.44
C LYS A 211 -20.57 11.98 15.05
N PRO A 212 -20.87 12.12 16.34
CA PRO A 212 -22.09 11.55 16.90
C PRO A 212 -23.30 12.08 16.12
N VAL A 213 -24.31 11.24 15.93
CA VAL A 213 -25.64 11.75 15.59
C VAL A 213 -26.06 12.59 16.80
N LYS A 214 -26.17 13.91 16.63
CA LYS A 214 -26.97 14.68 17.58
C LYS A 214 -28.38 14.16 17.39
N ASP A 215 -28.99 13.61 18.43
CA ASP A 215 -30.44 13.43 18.46
C ASP A 215 -31.02 14.79 18.09
N ILE A 216 -31.64 14.83 16.92
CA ILE A 216 -32.51 15.94 16.57
C ILE A 216 -33.71 15.65 17.44
N GLY A 217 -33.76 16.29 18.62
CA GLY A 217 -34.76 16.02 19.64
C GLY A 217 -36.16 15.95 19.04
N GLU A 218 -36.95 15.01 19.55
CA GLU A 218 -38.41 14.96 19.37
C GLU A 218 -39.07 16.28 19.73
#